data_AF-A0A0P7U0Y0-F1
#
_entry.id   AF-A0A0P7U0Y0-F1
#
_cell.length_a   1.000
_cell.length_b   1.000
_cell.length_c   1.000
_cell.angle_alpha   90.00
_cell.angle_beta   90.00
_cell.angle_gamma   90.00
#
_symmetry.space_group_name_H-M   'P 1'
#
loop_
_entity.id
_entity.type
_entity.pdbx_description
1 polymer ?
#
loop_
_entity_poly.entity_id
_entity_poly.type
_entity_poly.pdbx_seq_one_letter_code
_entity_poly.pdbx_strand_id
1 'polypeptide(L)'
;MRPPGDPGQIAAQIVVKGDRGPPGTQGRPGSRGPVGLPGFEGLSGPPGEPGEPGARGAIGFSGPLGHKGDDGPPGEPGQRGFPGPPGPDGLRGPSGTPGTSSAAHGFLVTRHSQSSEDPFCPEGTSLLYRGYSLLYVQGNERSHGQDLGTAGSCLRRFSAMPFMFCNINNVCSLATRSDYSYWLSTPQAMSASMAPVAGDDVKPYISRCAASIRLPSCPAGWDPLWIGYSFMMHTGAGAEGSGQALASPGSCLEDFRSSPFVECHGKGACNYYADSYSFWLATVDDGDMFRYEFVPTALLRAATFTKPQEETLKAGDLETRVSRCAVCMKRT
;
A
#
# COMPACT_ATOMS: atom_id res chain seq x y z
N MET A 1 -34.28 -45.69 -49.80
CA MET A 1 -34.65 -44.33 -50.29
C MET A 1 -35.85 -43.83 -49.48
N ARG A 2 -36.14 -42.52 -49.48
CA ARG A 2 -37.18 -41.85 -48.66
C ARG A 2 -38.09 -41.02 -49.59
N PRO A 3 -39.19 -40.42 -49.11
CA PRO A 3 -40.52 -40.98 -48.78
C PRO A 3 -41.58 -40.63 -49.87
N PRO A 4 -42.90 -40.89 -49.69
CA PRO A 4 -43.84 -39.96 -49.03
C PRO A 4 -44.77 -40.68 -48.01
N GLY A 5 -45.64 -40.07 -47.21
CA GLY A 5 -46.21 -38.72 -47.14
C GLY A 5 -47.73 -38.83 -46.88
N ASP A 6 -48.23 -38.30 -45.76
CA ASP A 6 -49.53 -38.69 -45.16
C ASP A 6 -50.79 -38.14 -45.87
N PRO A 7 -51.94 -38.85 -45.77
CA PRO A 7 -53.27 -38.27 -45.90
C PRO A 7 -54.06 -38.28 -44.58
N GLY A 8 -54.62 -37.12 -44.24
CA GLY A 8 -55.24 -36.76 -42.97
C GLY A 8 -56.45 -37.58 -42.48
N GLN A 9 -56.76 -37.38 -41.20
CA GLN A 9 -57.96 -37.90 -40.53
C GLN A 9 -58.80 -36.74 -39.99
N ILE A 10 -60.12 -36.79 -40.23
CA ILE A 10 -61.04 -35.68 -39.95
C ILE A 10 -61.80 -35.94 -38.64
N ALA A 11 -61.81 -34.92 -37.78
CA ALA A 11 -62.75 -34.61 -36.71
C ALA A 11 -63.33 -35.75 -35.84
N ALA A 12 -62.89 -35.80 -34.58
CA ALA A 12 -63.75 -36.08 -33.44
C ALA A 12 -63.74 -34.85 -32.53
N GLN A 13 -64.90 -34.20 -32.34
CA GLN A 13 -65.02 -33.03 -31.45
C GLN A 13 -64.99 -33.47 -29.99
N ILE A 14 -63.95 -33.07 -29.25
CA ILE A 14 -63.94 -33.11 -27.79
C ILE A 14 -63.81 -31.67 -27.30
N VAL A 15 -64.92 -31.11 -26.81
CA VAL A 15 -64.94 -29.77 -26.22
C VAL A 15 -64.39 -29.87 -24.79
N VAL A 16 -63.07 -29.75 -24.67
CA VAL A 16 -62.42 -29.56 -23.36
C VAL A 16 -62.63 -28.11 -22.94
N LYS A 17 -63.35 -27.91 -21.84
CA LYS A 17 -63.55 -26.62 -21.19
C LYS A 17 -62.19 -26.10 -20.72
N GLY A 18 -61.70 -25.01 -21.30
CA GLY A 18 -60.41 -24.43 -20.92
C GLY A 18 -60.36 -24.06 -19.44
N ASP A 19 -59.26 -24.41 -18.78
CA ASP A 19 -59.06 -24.11 -17.36
C ASP A 19 -59.09 -22.61 -17.09
N ARG A 20 -59.61 -22.25 -15.90
CA ARG A 20 -59.70 -20.86 -15.47
C ARG A 20 -58.28 -20.29 -15.34
N GLY A 21 -57.98 -19.26 -16.12
CA GLY A 21 -56.69 -18.58 -16.07
C GLY A 21 -56.31 -18.15 -14.64
N PRO A 22 -55.01 -18.15 -14.29
CA PRO A 22 -54.56 -17.85 -12.94
C PRO A 22 -55.03 -16.45 -12.50
N PRO A 23 -55.27 -16.22 -11.20
CA PRO A 23 -55.60 -14.90 -10.69
C PRO A 23 -54.56 -13.85 -11.14
N GLY A 24 -55.04 -12.67 -11.51
CA GLY A 24 -54.17 -11.55 -11.84
C GLY A 24 -53.22 -11.24 -10.68
N THR A 25 -51.97 -10.90 -10.99
CA THR A 25 -50.97 -10.57 -9.98
C THR A 25 -51.42 -9.38 -9.14
N GLN A 26 -51.20 -9.45 -7.84
CA GLN A 26 -51.53 -8.36 -6.92
C GLN A 26 -50.82 -7.07 -7.36
N GLY A 27 -51.59 -5.98 -7.49
CA GLY A 27 -51.06 -4.68 -7.87
C GLY A 27 -49.94 -4.25 -6.93
N ARG A 28 -48.85 -3.69 -7.50
CA ARG A 28 -47.73 -3.19 -6.70
C ARG A 28 -48.24 -2.13 -5.69
N PRO A 29 -47.73 -2.12 -4.45
CA PRO A 29 -48.02 -1.04 -3.52
C PRO A 29 -47.73 0.33 -4.14
N GLY A 30 -48.60 1.31 -3.89
CA GLY A 30 -48.40 2.67 -4.38
C GLY A 30 -47.06 3.24 -3.93
N SER A 31 -46.39 3.99 -4.80
CA SER A 31 -45.15 4.69 -4.47
C SER A 31 -45.36 5.58 -3.25
N ARG A 32 -44.45 5.50 -2.28
CA ARG A 32 -44.40 6.42 -1.13
C ARG A 32 -44.41 7.86 -1.65
N GLY A 33 -45.28 8.70 -1.11
CA GLY A 33 -45.37 10.10 -1.50
C GLY A 33 -44.04 10.83 -1.32
N PRO A 34 -43.80 11.91 -2.09
CA PRO A 34 -42.56 12.68 -1.98
C PRO A 34 -42.36 13.21 -0.56
N VAL A 35 -41.10 13.31 -0.15
CA VAL A 35 -40.73 13.95 1.12
C VAL A 35 -41.16 15.42 1.06
N GLY A 36 -41.78 15.92 2.14
CA GLY A 36 -42.18 17.31 2.24
C GLY A 36 -40.99 18.26 2.08
N LEU A 37 -41.23 19.41 1.45
CA LEU A 37 -40.20 20.44 1.27
C LEU A 37 -39.66 20.90 2.64
N PRO A 38 -38.36 21.21 2.76
CA PRO A 38 -37.82 21.87 3.94
C PRO A 38 -38.58 23.17 4.25
N GLY A 39 -38.73 23.48 5.53
CA GLY A 39 -39.29 24.77 5.96
C GLY A 39 -38.41 25.92 5.49
N PHE A 40 -39.04 27.05 5.15
CA PHE A 40 -38.33 28.28 4.77
C PHE A 40 -37.44 28.77 5.92
N GLU A 41 -36.27 29.33 5.57
CA GLU A 41 -35.41 30.00 6.55
C GLU A 41 -36.14 31.19 7.19
N GLY A 42 -35.91 31.39 8.50
CA GLY A 42 -36.46 32.52 9.23
C GLY A 42 -35.90 33.84 8.71
N LEU A 43 -36.75 34.85 8.56
CA LEU A 43 -36.34 36.19 8.15
C LEU A 43 -35.32 36.76 9.14
N SER A 44 -34.22 37.31 8.62
CA SER A 44 -33.24 38.06 9.41
C SER A 44 -33.90 39.19 10.20
N GLY A 45 -33.51 39.36 11.46
CA GLY A 45 -33.99 40.47 12.29
C GLY A 45 -33.62 41.84 11.69
N PRO A 46 -34.44 42.89 11.95
CA PRO A 46 -34.14 44.23 11.46
C PRO A 46 -32.84 44.78 12.07
N PRO A 47 -32.11 45.66 11.36
CA PRO A 47 -30.96 46.36 11.92
C PRO A 47 -31.35 47.18 13.16
N GLY A 48 -30.47 47.22 14.16
CA GLY A 48 -30.65 48.07 15.35
C GLY A 48 -30.62 49.56 15.01
N GLU A 49 -31.33 50.37 15.78
CA GLU A 49 -31.40 51.82 15.56
C GLU A 49 -30.05 52.52 15.80
N PRO A 50 -29.75 53.62 15.07
CA PRO A 50 -28.54 54.41 15.30
C PRO A 50 -28.54 55.06 16.70
N GLY A 51 -27.40 55.01 17.39
CA GLY A 51 -27.24 55.66 18.70
C GLY A 51 -27.31 57.19 18.60
N GLU A 52 -27.83 57.83 19.65
CA GLU A 52 -28.01 59.28 19.69
C GLU A 52 -26.67 60.07 19.67
N PRO A 53 -26.62 61.28 19.09
CA PRO A 53 -25.43 62.12 19.09
C PRO A 53 -25.01 62.59 20.49
N GLY A 54 -23.72 62.45 20.82
CA GLY A 54 -23.17 62.91 22.10
C GLY A 54 -23.29 64.42 22.32
N ALA A 55 -23.69 64.83 23.52
CA ALA A 55 -23.86 66.22 23.90
C ALA A 55 -22.53 66.99 24.00
N ARG A 56 -22.56 68.28 23.65
CA ARG A 56 -21.39 69.17 23.61
C ARG A 56 -21.04 69.68 25.01
N GLY A 57 -19.79 69.51 25.43
CA GLY A 57 -19.33 69.89 26.77
C GLY A 57 -19.25 71.40 27.04
N ALA A 58 -19.33 71.77 28.32
CA ALA A 58 -19.18 73.14 28.82
C ALA A 58 -18.26 73.20 30.06
N ILE A 59 -17.78 74.41 30.37
CA ILE A 59 -16.65 74.69 31.27
C ILE A 59 -17.08 74.61 32.76
N GLY A 60 -16.22 74.08 33.63
CA GLY A 60 -16.54 73.85 35.06
C GLY A 60 -15.99 74.89 36.04
N PHE A 61 -16.49 74.85 37.29
CA PHE A 61 -15.87 75.43 38.50
C PHE A 61 -16.38 74.73 39.78
N SER A 62 -15.50 74.69 40.80
CA SER A 62 -15.69 74.51 42.26
C SER A 62 -16.92 73.77 42.83
N GLY A 63 -16.68 72.68 43.58
CA GLY A 63 -17.71 71.99 44.39
C GLY A 63 -17.99 72.65 45.76
N PRO A 64 -19.09 72.25 46.44
CA PRO A 64 -18.92 71.67 47.78
C PRO A 64 -19.96 70.60 48.19
N LEU A 65 -19.72 70.05 49.40
CA LEU A 65 -20.60 69.24 50.26
C LEU A 65 -20.86 67.78 49.85
N GLY A 66 -20.43 66.86 50.71
CA GLY A 66 -20.55 65.41 50.50
C GLY A 66 -21.71 64.75 51.25
N HIS A 67 -22.03 63.55 50.77
CA HIS A 67 -22.73 62.44 51.44
C HIS A 67 -24.23 62.57 51.76
N LYS A 68 -25.01 61.82 50.96
CA LYS A 68 -25.77 60.69 51.50
C LYS A 68 -25.14 59.42 50.89
N GLY A 69 -25.01 58.34 51.65
CA GLY A 69 -24.46 57.09 51.13
C GLY A 69 -25.43 56.43 50.14
N ASP A 70 -24.88 55.85 49.06
CA ASP A 70 -25.66 55.02 48.14
C ASP A 70 -26.08 53.72 48.81
N ASP A 71 -27.26 53.22 48.48
CA ASP A 71 -27.71 51.89 48.89
C ASP A 71 -26.75 50.82 48.33
N GLY A 72 -26.41 49.82 49.15
CA GLY A 72 -25.47 48.77 48.76
C GLY A 72 -25.94 48.02 47.51
N PRO A 73 -25.02 47.62 46.60
CA PRO A 73 -25.40 46.91 45.39
C PRO A 73 -26.12 45.60 45.72
N PRO A 74 -27.11 45.17 44.91
CA PRO A 74 -27.75 43.88 45.08
C PRO A 74 -26.70 42.75 45.10
N GLY A 75 -26.81 41.85 46.07
CA GLY A 75 -25.87 40.72 46.20
C GLY A 75 -25.82 39.88 44.93
N GLU A 76 -24.62 39.44 44.54
CA GLU A 76 -24.46 38.67 43.30
C GLU A 76 -25.32 37.40 43.29
N PRO A 77 -25.90 37.02 42.14
CA PRO A 77 -26.58 35.74 41.99
C PRO A 77 -25.64 34.59 42.36
N GLY A 78 -26.08 33.72 43.28
CA GLY A 78 -25.27 32.60 43.76
C GLY A 78 -24.73 31.75 42.60
N GLN A 79 -23.44 31.44 42.65
CA GLN A 79 -22.76 30.70 41.56
C GLN A 79 -23.50 29.39 41.25
N ARG A 80 -23.72 29.15 39.96
CA ARG A 80 -24.35 27.92 39.47
C ARG A 80 -23.51 26.73 39.95
N GLY A 81 -24.14 25.81 40.69
CA GLY A 81 -23.47 24.62 41.21
C GLY A 81 -22.73 23.86 40.09
N PHE A 82 -21.51 23.42 40.40
CA PHE A 82 -20.67 22.70 39.45
C PHE A 82 -21.37 21.43 38.92
N PRO A 83 -21.16 21.05 37.66
CA PRO A 83 -21.62 19.76 37.15
C PRO A 83 -21.14 18.63 38.08
N GLY A 84 -22.01 17.64 38.32
CA GLY A 84 -21.61 16.44 39.05
C GLY A 84 -20.43 15.75 38.36
N PRO A 85 -19.53 15.10 39.12
CA PRO A 85 -18.39 14.41 38.53
C PRO A 85 -18.87 13.34 37.53
N PRO A 86 -18.10 13.04 36.47
CA PRO A 86 -18.40 11.94 35.57
C PRO A 86 -18.64 10.64 36.34
N GLY A 87 -19.58 9.81 35.86
CA GLY A 87 -19.76 8.47 36.40
C GLY A 87 -18.44 7.67 36.30
N PRO A 88 -18.17 6.75 37.24
CA PRO A 88 -16.94 5.97 37.22
C PRO A 88 -16.86 5.17 35.92
N ASP A 89 -15.64 5.05 35.38
CA ASP A 89 -15.38 4.25 34.18
C ASP A 89 -15.94 2.84 34.34
N GLY A 90 -16.66 2.37 33.32
CA GLY A 90 -17.15 0.99 33.30
C GLY A 90 -16.00 0.01 33.46
N LEU A 91 -16.18 -1.01 34.29
CA LEU A 91 -15.17 -2.03 34.55
C LEU A 91 -14.59 -2.53 33.22
N ARG A 92 -13.26 -2.36 33.06
CA ARG A 92 -12.53 -2.86 31.89
C ARG A 92 -12.89 -4.33 31.71
N GLY A 93 -13.48 -4.66 30.56
CA GLY A 93 -13.81 -6.05 30.22
C GLY A 93 -12.58 -6.94 30.43
N PRO A 94 -12.76 -8.18 30.89
CA PRO A 94 -11.64 -9.07 31.19
C PRO A 94 -10.72 -9.12 29.98
N SER A 95 -9.41 -9.01 30.21
CA SER A 95 -8.41 -9.17 29.15
C SER A 95 -8.76 -10.43 28.36
N GLY A 96 -8.96 -10.28 27.04
CA GLY A 96 -9.17 -11.44 26.18
C GLY A 96 -8.06 -12.45 26.47
N THR A 97 -8.44 -13.74 26.56
CA THR A 97 -7.50 -14.83 26.80
C THR A 97 -6.28 -14.62 25.88
N PRO A 98 -5.04 -14.68 26.40
CA PRO A 98 -3.85 -14.59 25.55
C PRO A 98 -4.05 -15.52 24.36
N GLY A 99 -3.98 -14.96 23.15
CA GLY A 99 -4.21 -15.74 21.94
C GLY A 99 -3.31 -16.97 22.01
N THR A 100 -3.90 -18.16 21.89
CA THR A 100 -3.16 -19.43 21.92
C THR A 100 -1.96 -19.29 20.99
N SER A 101 -0.76 -19.52 21.54
CA SER A 101 0.51 -19.17 20.92
C SER A 101 0.50 -19.49 19.43
N SER A 102 0.67 -18.46 18.61
CA SER A 102 0.39 -18.45 17.17
C SER A 102 1.40 -19.25 16.33
N ALA A 103 2.02 -20.29 16.89
CA ALA A 103 2.81 -21.29 16.19
C ALA A 103 2.01 -22.10 15.15
N ALA A 104 0.67 -21.97 15.14
CA ALA A 104 -0.22 -22.47 14.08
C ALA A 104 -0.36 -21.53 12.88
N HIS A 105 0.14 -20.29 12.94
CA HIS A 105 0.19 -19.39 11.79
C HIS A 105 1.42 -19.74 10.95
N GLY A 106 1.18 -20.34 9.79
CA GLY A 106 2.24 -20.69 8.85
C GLY A 106 3.06 -19.48 8.43
N PHE A 107 4.38 -19.67 8.35
CA PHE A 107 5.29 -18.64 7.85
C PHE A 107 5.00 -18.38 6.37
N LEU A 108 4.93 -17.10 6.00
CA LEU A 108 4.77 -16.67 4.61
C LEU A 108 6.15 -16.50 3.96
N VAL A 109 6.28 -16.98 2.73
CA VAL A 109 7.42 -16.69 1.86
C VAL A 109 6.91 -16.35 0.46
N THR A 110 7.38 -15.22 -0.06
CA THR A 110 7.16 -14.80 -1.43
C THR A 110 8.37 -15.18 -2.29
N ARG A 111 8.10 -15.69 -3.48
CA ARG A 111 9.10 -15.95 -4.52
C ARG A 111 8.74 -15.17 -5.78
N HIS A 112 9.74 -14.61 -6.45
CA HIS A 112 9.60 -13.83 -7.68
C HIS A 112 10.30 -14.56 -8.82
N SER A 113 9.65 -14.74 -9.97
CA SER A 113 10.24 -15.50 -11.09
C SER A 113 11.23 -14.71 -11.94
N GLN A 114 11.21 -13.37 -11.82
CA GLN A 114 11.90 -12.47 -12.75
C GLN A 114 11.57 -12.79 -14.23
N SER A 115 10.38 -13.33 -14.48
CA SER A 115 9.90 -13.76 -15.80
C SER A 115 8.39 -13.51 -15.92
N SER A 116 7.85 -13.68 -17.14
CA SER A 116 6.42 -13.58 -17.42
C SER A 116 5.62 -14.83 -16.97
N GLU A 117 6.30 -15.87 -16.50
CA GLU A 117 5.72 -17.12 -16.00
C GLU A 117 5.66 -17.16 -14.48
N ASP A 118 4.65 -17.81 -13.93
CA ASP A 118 4.42 -17.89 -12.48
C ASP A 118 5.43 -18.83 -11.78
N PRO A 119 6.18 -18.39 -10.74
CA PRO A 119 7.19 -19.23 -10.10
C PRO A 119 6.59 -20.40 -9.33
N PHE A 120 7.32 -21.52 -9.23
CA PHE A 120 6.95 -22.64 -8.37
C PHE A 120 7.17 -22.30 -6.90
N CYS A 121 6.23 -22.71 -6.03
CA CYS A 121 6.43 -22.62 -4.59
C CYS A 121 7.58 -23.55 -4.16
N PRO A 122 8.47 -23.13 -3.24
CA PRO A 122 9.52 -24.00 -2.72
C PRO A 122 8.97 -25.26 -2.05
N GLU A 123 9.79 -26.31 -1.97
CA GLU A 123 9.41 -27.53 -1.27
C GLU A 123 9.09 -27.27 0.21
N GLY A 124 8.10 -27.98 0.75
CA GLY A 124 7.59 -27.75 2.11
C GLY A 124 6.67 -26.53 2.28
N THR A 125 6.39 -25.77 1.22
CA THR A 125 5.39 -24.67 1.25
C THR A 125 4.16 -24.99 0.38
N SER A 126 3.07 -24.29 0.65
CA SER A 126 1.80 -24.41 -0.10
C SER A 126 1.41 -23.08 -0.73
N LEU A 127 0.96 -23.09 -1.99
CA LEU A 127 0.58 -21.89 -2.71
C LEU A 127 -0.63 -21.22 -2.05
N LEU A 128 -0.49 -19.94 -1.69
CA LEU A 128 -1.60 -19.13 -1.19
C LEU A 128 -2.25 -18.33 -2.33
N TYR A 129 -1.45 -17.62 -3.13
CA TYR A 129 -1.89 -16.95 -4.36
C TYR A 129 -0.71 -16.55 -5.27
N ARG A 130 -1.03 -16.19 -6.51
CA ARG A 130 -0.08 -15.69 -7.52
C ARG A 130 -0.36 -14.22 -7.87
N GLY A 131 0.63 -13.51 -8.38
CA GLY A 131 0.52 -12.08 -8.69
C GLY A 131 1.66 -11.53 -9.54
N TYR A 132 1.83 -10.22 -9.46
CA TYR A 132 2.88 -9.44 -10.09
C TYR A 132 3.80 -8.84 -9.03
N SER A 133 5.08 -8.75 -9.35
CA SER A 133 6.17 -8.40 -8.45
C SER A 133 6.32 -6.88 -8.27
N LEU A 134 5.58 -6.30 -7.32
CA LEU A 134 5.76 -4.90 -6.91
C LEU A 134 7.06 -4.75 -6.12
N LEU A 135 7.88 -3.75 -6.49
CA LEU A 135 9.11 -3.40 -5.79
C LEU A 135 8.87 -2.19 -4.85
N TYR A 136 8.45 -1.07 -5.42
CA TYR A 136 8.10 0.14 -4.66
C TYR A 136 7.11 1.03 -5.40
N VAL A 137 6.56 2.01 -4.70
CA VAL A 137 5.78 3.12 -5.28
C VAL A 137 6.43 4.45 -4.92
N GLN A 138 6.22 5.47 -5.76
CA GLN A 138 6.68 6.83 -5.48
C GLN A 138 5.51 7.79 -5.69
N GLY A 139 5.03 8.35 -4.60
CA GLY A 139 3.89 9.29 -4.59
C GLY A 139 4.30 10.60 -3.93
N ASN A 140 3.97 11.73 -4.55
CA ASN A 140 4.43 13.04 -4.09
C ASN A 140 5.95 13.10 -3.87
N GLU A 141 6.73 12.63 -4.86
CA GLU A 141 8.19 12.59 -4.84
C GLU A 141 8.81 11.79 -3.68
N ARG A 142 8.03 10.95 -2.99
CA ARG A 142 8.52 10.07 -1.91
C ARG A 142 8.30 8.61 -2.23
N SER A 143 9.37 7.84 -2.11
CA SER A 143 9.40 6.39 -2.25
C SER A 143 8.83 5.65 -1.04
N HIS A 144 8.17 4.52 -1.29
CA HIS A 144 7.80 3.54 -0.28
C HIS A 144 7.91 2.13 -0.86
N GLY A 145 8.88 1.37 -0.35
CA GLY A 145 9.18 0.00 -0.79
C GLY A 145 8.31 -1.07 -0.17
N GLN A 146 8.27 -2.22 -0.82
CA GLN A 146 7.88 -3.50 -0.21
C GLN A 146 9.11 -4.42 -0.17
N ASP A 147 9.31 -5.10 0.96
CA ASP A 147 10.33 -6.14 1.05
C ASP A 147 9.87 -7.35 0.22
N LEU A 148 10.70 -7.75 -0.74
CA LEU A 148 10.41 -8.78 -1.74
C LEU A 148 10.18 -10.18 -1.11
N GLY A 149 10.66 -10.43 0.10
CA GLY A 149 10.41 -11.69 0.80
C GLY A 149 9.02 -11.76 1.44
N THR A 150 8.29 -10.64 1.50
CA THR A 150 6.97 -10.53 2.16
C THR A 150 5.82 -10.63 1.16
N ALA A 151 4.60 -10.90 1.63
CA ALA A 151 3.43 -10.98 0.75
C ALA A 151 3.06 -9.64 0.08
N GLY A 152 3.52 -8.50 0.63
CA GLY A 152 3.22 -7.15 0.11
C GLY A 152 3.83 -6.84 -1.24
N SER A 153 4.98 -7.45 -1.57
CA SER A 153 5.61 -7.37 -2.90
C SER A 153 4.84 -8.14 -3.98
N CYS A 154 3.86 -8.96 -3.60
CA CYS A 154 3.12 -9.79 -4.54
C CYS A 154 1.67 -9.32 -4.67
N LEU A 155 1.40 -8.45 -5.65
CA LEU A 155 0.06 -7.91 -5.92
C LEU A 155 -0.69 -8.77 -6.93
N ARG A 156 -1.91 -9.20 -6.59
CA ARG A 156 -2.76 -10.06 -7.46
C ARG A 156 -3.13 -9.41 -8.80
N ARG A 157 -3.02 -8.09 -8.92
CA ARG A 157 -3.33 -7.31 -10.13
C ARG A 157 -2.21 -6.32 -10.38
N PHE A 158 -1.79 -6.22 -11.63
CA PHE A 158 -0.90 -5.17 -12.11
C PHE A 158 -1.70 -3.89 -12.38
N SER A 159 -1.06 -2.75 -12.14
CA SER A 159 -1.46 -1.44 -12.64
C SER A 159 -0.22 -0.55 -12.64
N ALA A 160 0.00 0.24 -13.69
CA ALA A 160 1.04 1.28 -13.68
C ALA A 160 0.80 2.36 -12.60
N MET A 161 -0.43 2.43 -12.09
CA MET A 161 -0.82 3.25 -10.94
C MET A 161 -1.68 2.40 -9.98
N PRO A 162 -1.07 1.68 -9.02
CA PRO A 162 -1.78 0.77 -8.12
C PRO A 162 -2.35 1.46 -6.87
N PHE A 163 -2.18 2.78 -6.73
CA PHE A 163 -2.62 3.57 -5.57
C PHE A 163 -3.29 4.89 -5.99
N MET A 164 -3.92 5.54 -5.02
CA MET A 164 -4.54 6.86 -5.12
C MET A 164 -4.15 7.68 -3.89
N PHE A 165 -4.20 9.01 -4.00
CA PHE A 165 -3.97 9.91 -2.86
C PHE A 165 -5.25 10.67 -2.51
N CYS A 166 -5.41 10.99 -1.23
CA CYS A 166 -6.53 11.77 -0.69
C CYS A 166 -6.00 12.96 0.10
N ASN A 167 -6.73 14.07 0.11
CA ASN A 167 -6.40 15.26 0.90
C ASN A 167 -7.36 15.46 2.08
N ILE A 168 -7.04 16.42 2.95
CA ILE A 168 -7.84 16.79 4.13
C ILE A 168 -9.26 17.28 3.82
N ASN A 169 -9.54 17.64 2.56
CA ASN A 169 -10.86 18.08 2.10
C ASN A 169 -11.74 16.91 1.64
N ASN A 170 -11.36 15.66 1.94
CA ASN A 170 -12.00 14.42 1.50
C ASN A 170 -12.08 14.26 -0.03
N VAL A 171 -11.19 14.92 -0.77
CA VAL A 171 -11.03 14.74 -2.22
C VAL A 171 -9.89 13.76 -2.47
N CYS A 172 -10.15 12.74 -3.27
CA CYS A 172 -9.16 11.76 -3.68
C CYS A 172 -8.97 11.77 -5.20
N SER A 173 -7.72 11.55 -5.63
CA SER A 173 -7.32 11.53 -7.03
C SER A 173 -6.54 10.26 -7.35
N LEU A 174 -6.81 9.69 -8.52
CA LEU A 174 -6.16 8.51 -9.08
C LEU A 174 -5.54 8.88 -10.43
N ALA A 175 -4.25 8.60 -10.60
CA ALA A 175 -3.52 8.79 -11.87
C ALA A 175 -3.51 10.22 -12.46
N THR A 176 -3.90 11.24 -11.70
CA THR A 176 -3.94 12.65 -12.16
C THR A 176 -2.61 13.38 -12.04
N ARG A 177 -1.64 12.83 -11.31
CA ARG A 177 -0.31 13.40 -11.05
C ARG A 177 0.77 12.52 -11.68
N SER A 178 1.95 13.11 -11.91
CA SER A 178 3.21 12.41 -12.15
C SER A 178 3.69 11.66 -10.90
N ASP A 179 2.95 10.61 -10.53
CA ASP A 179 3.34 9.60 -9.54
C ASP A 179 3.74 8.30 -10.28
N TYR A 180 4.48 7.43 -9.60
CA TYR A 180 5.16 6.27 -10.21
C TYR A 180 4.95 4.97 -9.42
N SER A 181 5.04 3.83 -10.11
CA SER A 181 5.18 2.51 -9.51
C SER A 181 6.28 1.72 -10.19
N TYR A 182 6.96 0.87 -9.44
CA TYR A 182 8.13 0.13 -9.91
C TYR A 182 7.94 -1.34 -9.63
N TRP A 183 8.24 -2.15 -10.63
CA TRP A 183 7.95 -3.59 -10.64
C TRP A 183 9.22 -4.34 -11.02
N LEU A 184 9.51 -5.47 -10.37
CA LEU A 184 10.56 -6.35 -10.88
C LEU A 184 10.24 -6.71 -12.33
N SER A 185 11.26 -6.78 -13.17
CA SER A 185 11.09 -6.96 -14.60
C SER A 185 11.50 -8.35 -15.07
N THR A 186 11.25 -8.62 -16.35
CA THR A 186 11.61 -9.87 -17.04
C THR A 186 12.85 -9.68 -17.92
N PRO A 187 13.37 -10.75 -18.56
CA PRO A 187 14.46 -10.65 -19.53
C PRO A 187 14.06 -9.98 -20.84
N GLN A 188 12.80 -9.55 -20.99
CA GLN A 188 12.28 -8.99 -22.24
C GLN A 188 13.06 -7.75 -22.65
N ALA A 189 13.71 -7.82 -23.81
CA ALA A 189 14.41 -6.70 -24.40
C ALA A 189 13.43 -5.58 -24.75
N MET A 190 13.84 -4.34 -24.44
CA MET A 190 13.13 -3.13 -24.85
C MET A 190 13.21 -2.93 -26.36
N SER A 191 12.25 -2.19 -26.92
CA SER A 191 12.27 -1.80 -28.32
C SER A 191 13.53 -0.98 -28.67
N ALA A 192 14.00 -1.08 -29.91
CA ALA A 192 15.15 -0.31 -30.39
C ALA A 192 14.93 1.21 -30.35
N SER A 193 13.69 1.68 -30.22
CA SER A 193 13.35 3.10 -30.05
C SER A 193 13.40 3.60 -28.60
N MET A 194 13.56 2.71 -27.60
CA MET A 194 13.47 3.03 -26.16
C MET A 194 12.19 3.81 -25.77
N ALA A 195 11.14 3.66 -26.57
CA ALA A 195 9.88 4.34 -26.36
C ALA A 195 9.08 3.67 -25.22
N PRO A 196 8.43 4.44 -24.33
CA PRO A 196 7.61 3.89 -23.26
C PRO A 196 6.54 2.93 -23.79
N VAL A 197 6.48 1.74 -23.21
CA VAL A 197 5.53 0.68 -23.55
C VAL A 197 4.25 0.91 -22.76
N ALA A 198 3.06 0.73 -23.37
CA ALA A 198 1.78 1.03 -22.72
C ALA A 198 0.72 -0.04 -23.00
N GLY A 199 -0.32 -0.10 -22.16
CA GLY A 199 -1.42 -1.07 -22.32
C GLY A 199 -0.96 -2.52 -22.13
N ASP A 200 -1.53 -3.43 -22.92
CA ASP A 200 -1.24 -4.87 -22.81
C ASP A 200 0.21 -5.23 -23.18
N ASP A 201 0.89 -4.41 -23.99
CA ASP A 201 2.29 -4.59 -24.38
C ASP A 201 3.26 -4.47 -23.20
N VAL A 202 2.82 -3.92 -22.06
CA VAL A 202 3.59 -3.89 -20.81
C VAL A 202 3.73 -5.29 -20.19
N LYS A 203 2.75 -6.17 -20.40
CA LYS A 203 2.64 -7.47 -19.72
C LYS A 203 3.90 -8.36 -19.83
N PRO A 204 4.59 -8.48 -20.97
CA PRO A 204 5.82 -9.28 -21.08
C PRO A 204 6.97 -8.76 -20.23
N TYR A 205 6.96 -7.49 -19.81
CA TYR A 205 8.03 -6.85 -19.02
C TYR A 205 7.85 -6.99 -17.51
N ILE A 206 6.69 -7.42 -17.01
CA ILE A 206 6.40 -7.47 -15.56
C ILE A 206 6.62 -8.87 -15.00
N SER A 207 7.51 -8.97 -14.01
CA SER A 207 7.80 -10.20 -13.26
C SER A 207 6.58 -10.72 -12.49
N ARG A 208 6.46 -12.04 -12.43
CA ARG A 208 5.43 -12.76 -11.68
C ARG A 208 5.92 -13.19 -10.30
N CYS A 209 4.98 -13.44 -9.39
CA CYS A 209 5.27 -13.87 -8.03
C CYS A 209 4.29 -14.91 -7.52
N ALA A 210 4.73 -15.68 -6.52
CA ALA A 210 3.91 -16.60 -5.74
C ALA A 210 4.12 -16.34 -4.25
N ALA A 211 3.03 -16.04 -3.54
CA ALA A 211 3.01 -16.03 -2.08
C ALA A 211 2.60 -17.42 -1.59
N SER A 212 3.37 -17.97 -0.66
CA SER A 212 3.17 -19.33 -0.14
C SER A 212 3.23 -19.38 1.38
N ILE A 213 2.54 -20.36 1.98
CA ILE A 213 2.43 -20.56 3.42
C ILE A 213 2.86 -21.97 3.81
N ARG A 214 3.58 -22.10 4.93
CA ARG A 214 4.07 -23.38 5.46
C ARG A 214 3.07 -24.05 6.42
N LEU A 215 2.98 -25.40 6.37
CA LEU A 215 2.31 -26.24 7.38
C LEU A 215 3.35 -26.88 8.35
N PRO A 216 3.01 -27.22 9.61
CA PRO A 216 4.00 -27.62 10.63
C PRO A 216 4.23 -29.15 10.85
N SER A 217 5.48 -29.63 10.63
CA SER A 217 6.16 -30.88 11.13
C SER A 217 7.55 -31.04 10.45
N CYS A 218 8.49 -31.96 10.77
CA CYS A 218 9.13 -32.35 12.06
C CYS A 218 10.70 -32.52 11.89
N PRO A 219 11.56 -32.39 12.94
CA PRO A 219 12.91 -31.78 12.82
C PRO A 219 14.03 -32.75 12.34
N ALA A 220 15.26 -32.34 11.92
CA ALA A 220 15.99 -31.07 12.05
C ALA A 220 16.98 -30.80 10.87
N GLY A 221 17.55 -29.59 10.83
CA GLY A 221 18.63 -29.16 9.91
C GLY A 221 18.10 -28.35 8.71
N TRP A 222 18.58 -27.12 8.49
CA TRP A 222 17.97 -26.18 7.53
C TRP A 222 17.96 -26.73 6.09
N ASP A 223 16.83 -26.60 5.41
CA ASP A 223 16.65 -26.94 3.99
C ASP A 223 16.89 -25.69 3.13
N PRO A 224 17.71 -25.76 2.07
CA PRO A 224 17.82 -24.67 1.09
C PRO A 224 16.54 -24.58 0.26
N LEU A 225 15.97 -23.38 0.13
CA LEU A 225 14.82 -23.12 -0.76
C LEU A 225 15.28 -22.71 -2.16
N TRP A 226 16.21 -21.75 -2.24
CA TRP A 226 16.86 -21.33 -3.48
C TRP A 226 18.19 -20.63 -3.19
N ILE A 227 18.99 -20.41 -4.25
CA ILE A 227 20.23 -19.63 -4.23
C ILE A 227 20.10 -18.46 -5.19
N GLY A 228 20.89 -17.41 -5.00
CA GLY A 228 20.77 -16.19 -5.79
C GLY A 228 21.94 -15.24 -5.63
N TYR A 229 21.68 -13.96 -5.89
CA TYR A 229 22.59 -12.84 -5.81
C TYR A 229 22.08 -11.83 -4.79
N SER A 230 23.00 -11.27 -3.99
CA SER A 230 22.71 -10.44 -2.82
C SER A 230 22.25 -9.03 -3.20
N PHE A 231 20.95 -8.85 -3.40
CA PHE A 231 20.32 -7.58 -3.75
C PHE A 231 20.05 -6.72 -2.51
N MET A 232 20.58 -5.50 -2.47
CA MET A 232 20.54 -4.64 -1.29
C MET A 232 19.52 -3.51 -1.41
N MET A 233 19.60 -2.71 -2.48
CA MET A 233 18.75 -1.53 -2.69
C MET A 233 18.68 -1.10 -4.16
N HIS A 234 17.85 -0.12 -4.46
CA HIS A 234 17.66 0.45 -5.79
C HIS A 234 17.26 1.92 -5.70
N THR A 235 17.46 2.66 -6.80
CA THR A 235 16.97 4.04 -6.98
C THR A 235 16.43 4.22 -8.38
N GLY A 236 15.42 5.08 -8.54
CA GLY A 236 14.83 5.48 -9.82
C GLY A 236 14.67 7.00 -9.89
N ALA A 237 13.55 7.47 -10.47
CA ALA A 237 13.31 8.89 -10.71
C ALA A 237 13.56 9.78 -9.48
N GLY A 238 14.46 10.76 -9.63
CA GLY A 238 14.84 11.69 -8.56
C GLY A 238 15.79 11.11 -7.49
N ALA A 239 16.44 9.98 -7.77
CA ALA A 239 17.27 9.20 -6.83
C ALA A 239 16.51 8.64 -5.60
N GLU A 240 15.18 8.66 -5.64
CA GLU A 240 14.30 8.00 -4.66
C GLU A 240 14.26 6.49 -4.91
N GLY A 241 14.05 5.70 -3.85
CA GLY A 241 14.05 4.24 -3.94
C GLY A 241 13.98 3.56 -2.58
N SER A 242 14.17 2.24 -2.54
CA SER A 242 14.12 1.49 -1.28
C SER A 242 15.14 0.35 -1.21
N GLY A 243 15.22 -0.28 -0.03
CA GLY A 243 16.11 -1.40 0.27
C GLY A 243 15.37 -2.69 0.59
N GLN A 244 16.12 -3.77 0.70
CA GLN A 244 15.70 -5.08 1.20
C GLN A 244 16.35 -5.34 2.56
N ALA A 245 15.67 -6.04 3.47
CA ALA A 245 16.33 -6.51 4.68
C ALA A 245 17.26 -7.68 4.29
N LEU A 246 18.56 -7.62 4.62
CA LEU A 246 19.55 -8.65 4.22
C LEU A 246 19.32 -10.05 4.81
N ALA A 247 18.41 -10.18 5.78
CA ALA A 247 17.95 -11.45 6.35
C ALA A 247 16.61 -11.93 5.76
N SER A 248 15.99 -11.15 4.87
CA SER A 248 14.75 -11.50 4.18
C SER A 248 15.08 -12.32 2.93
N PRO A 249 14.21 -13.26 2.51
CA PRO A 249 14.26 -13.84 1.17
C PRO A 249 14.33 -12.81 0.04
N GLY A 250 13.81 -11.59 0.28
CA GLY A 250 13.77 -10.49 -0.69
C GLY A 250 15.13 -9.92 -1.10
N SER A 251 16.16 -10.07 -0.27
CA SER A 251 17.53 -9.67 -0.63
C SER A 251 18.28 -10.73 -1.45
N CYS A 252 17.61 -11.81 -1.88
CA CYS A 252 18.23 -12.91 -2.60
C CYS A 252 17.48 -13.23 -3.90
N LEU A 253 17.75 -12.42 -4.93
CA LEU A 253 17.19 -12.59 -6.28
C LEU A 253 17.88 -13.75 -7.00
N GLU A 254 17.08 -14.61 -7.64
CA GLU A 254 17.59 -15.83 -8.31
C GLU A 254 18.40 -15.47 -9.56
N ASP A 255 17.94 -14.49 -10.35
CA ASP A 255 18.61 -14.00 -11.56
C ASP A 255 19.28 -12.65 -11.34
N PHE A 256 20.59 -12.56 -11.59
CA PHE A 256 21.29 -11.28 -11.63
C PHE A 256 20.85 -10.44 -12.84
N ARG A 257 20.58 -9.14 -12.61
CA ARG A 257 20.29 -8.15 -13.65
C ARG A 257 20.84 -6.79 -13.23
N SER A 258 21.55 -6.09 -14.12
CA SER A 258 21.98 -4.71 -13.88
C SER A 258 20.79 -3.73 -13.73
N SER A 259 19.68 -4.02 -14.41
CA SER A 259 18.38 -3.37 -14.22
C SER A 259 17.31 -4.44 -13.96
N PRO A 260 17.02 -4.77 -12.69
CA PRO A 260 16.07 -5.83 -12.31
C PRO A 260 14.61 -5.35 -12.21
N PHE A 261 14.33 -4.08 -12.52
CA PHE A 261 13.00 -3.47 -12.38
C PHE A 261 12.70 -2.46 -13.48
N VAL A 262 11.42 -2.26 -13.76
CA VAL A 262 10.90 -1.30 -14.74
C VAL A 262 10.10 -0.20 -14.03
N GLU A 263 10.24 1.05 -14.49
CA GLU A 263 9.49 2.21 -14.00
C GLU A 263 8.16 2.34 -14.76
N CYS A 264 7.07 2.54 -14.04
CA CYS A 264 5.72 2.74 -14.58
C CYS A 264 5.10 4.03 -14.04
N HIS A 265 4.28 4.69 -14.88
CA HIS A 265 3.77 6.04 -14.63
C HIS A 265 2.24 6.05 -14.55
N GLY A 266 1.68 7.08 -13.90
CA GLY A 266 0.23 7.33 -13.86
C GLY A 266 -0.52 7.24 -15.21
N LYS A 267 0.15 7.53 -16.33
CA LYS A 267 -0.42 7.49 -17.69
C LYS A 267 -0.57 6.09 -18.30
N GLY A 268 -0.22 5.01 -17.57
CA GLY A 268 -0.36 3.64 -18.08
C GLY A 268 0.80 3.16 -18.97
N ALA A 269 1.92 3.88 -18.97
CA ALA A 269 3.14 3.52 -19.69
C ALA A 269 4.26 3.11 -18.71
N CYS A 270 5.20 2.31 -19.18
CA CYS A 270 6.39 1.88 -18.45
C CYS A 270 7.66 1.94 -19.33
N ASN A 271 8.82 2.19 -18.73
CA ASN A 271 10.11 2.25 -19.43
C ASN A 271 11.29 1.86 -18.52
N TYR A 272 12.47 1.67 -19.11
CA TYR A 272 13.73 1.69 -18.39
C TYR A 272 14.41 3.06 -18.58
N TYR A 273 15.00 3.61 -17.52
CA TYR A 273 15.68 4.90 -17.54
C TYR A 273 17.13 4.79 -17.08
N ALA A 274 17.98 5.71 -17.56
CA ALA A 274 19.44 5.65 -17.35
C ALA A 274 19.89 6.05 -15.93
N ASP A 275 19.00 6.67 -15.15
CA ASP A 275 19.13 7.00 -13.73
C ASP A 275 18.58 5.90 -12.79
N SER A 276 18.03 4.82 -13.36
CA SER A 276 17.61 3.64 -12.60
C SER A 276 18.83 2.76 -12.24
N TYR A 277 19.17 2.71 -10.95
CA TYR A 277 20.31 1.94 -10.45
C TYR A 277 19.87 0.79 -9.54
N SER A 278 20.61 -0.32 -9.61
CA SER A 278 20.51 -1.46 -8.69
C SER A 278 21.81 -1.63 -7.91
N PHE A 279 21.70 -1.91 -6.62
CA PHE A 279 22.82 -2.04 -5.70
C PHE A 279 22.85 -3.45 -5.11
N TRP A 280 24.02 -4.08 -5.22
CA TRP A 280 24.27 -5.45 -4.85
C TRP A 280 25.42 -5.48 -3.83
N LEU A 281 25.41 -6.43 -2.91
CA LEU A 281 26.59 -6.62 -2.04
C LEU A 281 27.77 -7.09 -2.90
N ALA A 282 28.93 -6.47 -2.72
CA ALA A 282 30.15 -6.85 -3.41
C ALA A 282 30.80 -8.11 -2.77
N THR A 283 31.61 -8.84 -3.53
CA THR A 283 32.57 -9.79 -2.94
C THR A 283 33.73 -9.03 -2.29
N VAL A 284 34.15 -9.47 -1.10
CA VAL A 284 35.28 -8.92 -0.37
C VAL A 284 36.09 -10.10 0.15
N ASP A 285 37.37 -10.17 -0.21
CA ASP A 285 38.26 -11.22 0.26
C ASP A 285 38.78 -10.90 1.68
N ASP A 286 38.98 -11.92 2.51
CA ASP A 286 39.33 -11.73 3.93
C ASP A 286 40.61 -10.90 4.14
N GLY A 287 41.58 -11.03 3.21
CA GLY A 287 42.82 -10.26 3.23
C GLY A 287 42.67 -8.77 2.88
N ASP A 288 41.58 -8.41 2.20
CA ASP A 288 41.30 -7.04 1.76
C ASP A 288 40.41 -6.27 2.75
N MET A 289 39.88 -6.92 3.79
CA MET A 289 39.18 -6.21 4.87
C MET A 289 40.15 -5.39 5.74
N PHE A 290 41.23 -6.04 6.20
CA PHE A 290 42.18 -5.46 7.14
C PHE A 290 43.61 -5.94 6.87
N ARG A 291 44.52 -4.99 6.71
CA ARG A 291 45.95 -5.25 6.62
C ARG A 291 46.54 -5.27 8.02
N TYR A 292 47.21 -6.37 8.39
CA TYR A 292 47.83 -6.51 9.70
C TYR A 292 49.31 -6.10 9.67
N GLU A 293 49.60 -4.86 10.06
CA GLU A 293 50.97 -4.36 10.14
C GLU A 293 51.54 -4.53 11.56
N PHE A 294 52.82 -4.91 11.65
CA PHE A 294 53.51 -5.04 12.92
C PHE A 294 53.95 -3.66 13.42
N VAL A 295 53.52 -3.27 14.62
CA VAL A 295 53.84 -1.98 15.24
C VAL A 295 54.98 -2.21 16.26
N PRO A 296 56.25 -1.88 15.93
CA PRO A 296 57.39 -2.27 16.77
C PRO A 296 57.37 -1.65 18.16
N THR A 297 56.85 -0.42 18.27
CA THR A 297 56.73 0.35 19.52
C THR A 297 55.69 -0.20 20.49
N ALA A 298 54.76 -1.04 20.02
CA ALA A 298 53.68 -1.61 20.82
C ALA A 298 53.71 -3.16 20.88
N LEU A 299 54.69 -3.79 20.22
CA LEU A 299 54.88 -5.26 20.15
C LEU A 299 53.60 -6.04 19.73
N LEU A 300 52.76 -5.42 18.90
CA LEU A 300 51.47 -5.97 18.48
C LEU A 300 51.23 -5.78 16.97
N ARG A 301 50.31 -6.57 16.42
CA ARG A 301 49.77 -6.36 15.07
C ARG A 301 48.58 -5.42 15.15
N ALA A 302 48.68 -4.26 14.51
CA ALA A 302 47.54 -3.38 14.31
C ALA A 302 46.83 -3.75 13.01
N ALA A 303 45.50 -3.86 13.05
CA ALA A 303 44.67 -3.94 11.86
C ALA A 303 44.47 -2.51 11.31
N THR A 304 45.01 -2.23 10.14
CA THR A 304 44.69 -1.02 9.37
C THR A 304 43.68 -1.37 8.29
N PHE A 305 42.70 -0.49 8.08
CA PHE A 305 41.70 -0.66 7.03
C PHE A 305 42.38 -0.57 5.65
N THR A 306 42.21 -1.59 4.81
CA THR A 306 42.70 -1.56 3.44
C THR A 306 41.75 -0.72 2.59
N LYS A 307 42.26 0.23 1.82
CA LYS A 307 41.40 0.98 0.88
C LYS A 307 40.87 0.00 -0.19
N PRO A 308 39.55 -0.09 -0.43
CA PRO A 308 39.00 -0.89 -1.52
C PRO A 308 39.58 -0.47 -2.87
N GLN A 309 39.82 -1.46 -3.74
CA GLN A 309 40.26 -1.22 -5.11
C GLN A 309 39.09 -0.64 -5.95
N GLU A 310 39.37 0.42 -6.70
CA GLU A 310 38.39 1.04 -7.60
C GLU A 310 38.35 0.26 -8.92
N GLU A 311 37.17 -0.25 -9.29
CA GLU A 311 36.99 -1.15 -10.44
C GLU A 311 35.77 -0.72 -11.27
N THR A 312 35.80 -0.99 -12.57
CA THR A 312 34.66 -0.75 -13.47
C THR A 312 34.43 -1.99 -14.33
N LEU A 313 33.38 -2.73 -14.02
CA LEU A 313 33.00 -3.97 -14.69
C LEU A 313 32.13 -3.69 -15.91
N LYS A 314 32.17 -4.59 -16.90
CA LYS A 314 31.36 -4.54 -18.11
C LYS A 314 30.62 -5.87 -18.29
N ALA A 315 29.68 -5.89 -19.24
CA ALA A 315 28.94 -7.11 -19.59
C ALA A 315 29.91 -8.27 -19.90
N GLY A 316 29.65 -9.43 -19.30
CA GLY A 316 30.57 -10.57 -19.24
C GLY A 316 31.15 -10.77 -17.84
N ASP A 317 31.66 -9.71 -17.22
CA ASP A 317 32.39 -9.79 -15.94
C ASP A 317 31.56 -9.34 -14.72
N LEU A 318 30.36 -8.78 -14.93
CA LEU A 318 29.54 -8.16 -13.86
C LEU A 318 29.35 -9.06 -12.63
N GLU A 319 29.08 -10.35 -12.83
CA GLU A 319 28.78 -11.30 -11.75
C GLU A 319 30.00 -11.67 -10.88
N THR A 320 31.23 -11.45 -11.38
CA THR A 320 32.47 -11.84 -10.67
C THR A 320 32.64 -11.15 -9.32
N ARG A 321 32.06 -9.95 -9.17
CA ARG A 321 32.13 -9.16 -7.93
C ARG A 321 30.79 -9.07 -7.20
N VAL A 322 29.77 -9.81 -7.63
CA VAL A 322 28.44 -9.81 -6.97
C VAL A 322 28.38 -10.95 -5.96
N SER A 323 28.12 -10.59 -4.70
CA SER A 323 27.94 -11.54 -3.61
C SER A 323 26.77 -12.50 -3.87
N ARG A 324 26.96 -13.75 -3.46
CA ARG A 324 25.96 -14.82 -3.57
C ARG A 324 25.24 -15.01 -2.24
N CYS A 325 24.00 -15.49 -2.33
CA CYS A 325 23.14 -15.74 -1.18
C CYS A 325 22.40 -17.08 -1.33
N ALA A 326 21.89 -17.57 -0.20
CA ALA A 326 20.98 -18.71 -0.15
C ALA A 326 19.81 -18.38 0.77
N VAL A 327 18.59 -18.66 0.33
CA VAL A 327 17.40 -18.59 1.17
C VAL A 327 17.18 -19.96 1.77
N CYS A 328 17.30 -20.04 3.09
CA CYS A 328 17.17 -21.29 3.84
C CYS A 328 15.90 -21.27 4.68
N MET A 329 15.24 -22.42 4.77
CA MET A 329 14.13 -22.67 5.69
C MET A 329 14.60 -23.55 6.84
N LYS A 330 14.29 -23.16 8.08
CA LYS A 330 14.54 -24.03 9.22
C LYS A 330 13.59 -25.22 9.13
N ARG A 331 14.12 -26.41 8.79
CA ARG A 331 13.39 -27.68 8.91
C ARG A 331 12.93 -27.81 10.36
N THR A 332 11.62 -27.73 10.54
CA THR A 332 10.94 -27.82 11.84
C THR A 332 10.56 -29.24 12.13
#